data_AF-A0A1Y2DN41-F1
#
_entry.id   AF-A0A1Y2DN41-F1
#
_cell.length_a   1.000
_cell.length_b   1.000
_cell.length_c   1.000
_cell.angle_alpha   90.00
_cell.angle_beta   90.00
_cell.angle_gamma   90.00
#
_symmetry.space_group_name_H-M   'P 1'
#
loop_
_entity.id
_entity.type
_entity.pdbx_description
1 polymer ?
#
loop_
_entity_poly.entity_id
_entity_poly.type
_entity_poly.pdbx_seq_one_letter_code
_entity_poly.pdbx_strand_id
1 'polypeptide(L)'
;MASELISTNTSFILLGDDSISARQVMARCRSDGVGSVAVQDVLKTKGFAALASLITNRLQADGKYPSRRCSSGFPPFSRGLGRFNQSSILQPSRRVLPTDMANAITTVVDIHSMLRARFHQDRSTGVGDQSIVPREEVPGFFETHHPRGTEEMAPIMKATEKRIDIRQGPVFIAVLLEMEGKQDLHLTAHHLVVDLVSWRISSGIWETSLNDCQQLQKPPLSFQAWLKSRNGVQKPPCSYDNDTELVKGEENFSEFGGLGQRKITFGDAMSRQFRLSKGTTETLLTSSSSNNAYRVEP
;
A
#
# COMPACT_ATOMS: atom_id res chain seq x y z
N MET A 1 15.46 4.41 -22.74
CA MET A 1 14.49 3.32 -23.02
C MET A 1 13.53 3.86 -24.06
N ALA A 2 13.39 3.19 -25.20
CA ALA A 2 12.44 3.60 -26.22
C ALA A 2 11.03 3.48 -25.61
N SER A 3 10.25 4.56 -25.66
CA SER A 3 8.83 4.52 -25.33
C SER A 3 8.18 3.52 -26.29
N GLU A 4 7.76 2.38 -25.79
CA GLU A 4 6.98 1.43 -26.57
C GLU A 4 5.69 2.13 -27.00
N LEU A 5 5.45 2.21 -28.31
CA LEU A 5 4.35 2.98 -28.88
C LEU A 5 3.06 2.17 -28.72
N ILE A 6 2.37 2.39 -27.60
CA ILE A 6 1.06 1.78 -27.34
C ILE A 6 0.04 2.41 -28.31
N SER A 7 -0.68 1.57 -29.07
CA SER A 7 -1.72 2.02 -29.98
C SER A 7 -2.92 2.58 -29.21
N THR A 8 -3.49 3.68 -29.70
CA THR A 8 -4.66 4.33 -29.09
C THR A 8 -5.92 3.47 -29.10
N ASN A 9 -5.93 2.40 -29.91
CA ASN A 9 -7.03 1.45 -30.03
C ASN A 9 -6.79 0.15 -29.24
N THR A 10 -5.69 0.04 -28.51
CA THR A 10 -5.45 -1.12 -27.65
C THR A 10 -6.28 -1.03 -26.39
N SER A 11 -7.02 -2.10 -26.10
CA SER A 11 -7.82 -2.20 -24.87
C SER A 11 -6.91 -2.27 -23.64
N PHE A 12 -7.30 -1.60 -22.56
CA PHE A 12 -6.55 -1.56 -21.32
C PHE A 12 -6.32 -2.96 -20.72
N ILE A 13 -7.33 -3.83 -20.77
CA ILE A 13 -7.22 -5.21 -20.28
C ILE A 13 -6.26 -6.04 -21.15
N LEU A 14 -6.17 -5.74 -22.45
CA LEU A 14 -5.29 -6.47 -23.36
C LEU A 14 -3.82 -6.14 -23.09
N LEU A 15 -3.48 -5.05 -22.40
CA LEU A 15 -2.11 -4.72 -21.99
C LEU A 15 -1.69 -5.41 -20.68
N GLY A 16 -2.48 -6.36 -20.17
CA GLY A 16 -2.19 -7.01 -18.89
C GLY A 16 -2.51 -6.18 -17.65
N ASP A 17 -3.13 -5.01 -17.85
CA ASP A 17 -3.48 -4.12 -16.76
C ASP A 17 -4.74 -4.57 -16.00
N ASP A 18 -4.72 -4.35 -14.69
CA ASP A 18 -5.77 -4.76 -13.77
C ASP A 18 -6.50 -3.55 -13.15
N SER A 19 -7.35 -3.82 -12.16
CA SER A 19 -8.07 -2.78 -11.42
C SER A 19 -7.16 -1.83 -10.62
N ILE A 20 -5.89 -2.19 -10.37
CA ILE A 20 -4.89 -1.37 -9.69
C ILE A 20 -4.29 -0.41 -10.70
N SER A 21 -3.81 -0.90 -11.85
CA SER A 21 -3.32 -0.04 -12.95
C SER A 21 -4.41 0.93 -13.42
N ALA A 22 -5.66 0.47 -13.55
CA ALA A 22 -6.78 1.34 -13.92
C ALA A 22 -7.02 2.46 -12.88
N ARG A 23 -6.82 2.17 -11.59
CA ARG A 23 -6.89 3.18 -10.53
C ARG A 23 -5.72 4.16 -10.61
N GLN A 24 -4.52 3.71 -10.97
CA GLN A 24 -3.37 4.59 -11.19
C GLN A 24 -3.60 5.55 -12.37
N VAL A 25 -4.14 5.05 -13.48
CA VAL A 25 -4.55 5.90 -14.63
C VAL A 25 -5.57 6.94 -14.21
N MET A 26 -6.64 6.53 -13.50
CA MET A 26 -7.62 7.47 -12.96
C MET A 26 -6.98 8.53 -12.05
N ALA A 27 -6.09 8.12 -11.14
CA ALA A 27 -5.42 9.04 -10.22
C ALA A 27 -4.53 10.05 -10.98
N ARG A 28 -3.85 9.59 -12.03
CA ARG A 28 -3.02 10.44 -12.90
C ARG A 28 -3.84 11.42 -13.73
N CYS A 29 -4.91 10.95 -14.37
CA CYS A 29 -5.84 11.83 -15.08
C CYS A 29 -6.36 12.94 -14.15
N ARG A 30 -6.71 12.59 -12.91
CA ARG A 30 -7.16 13.56 -11.90
C ARG A 30 -6.07 14.56 -11.50
N SER A 31 -4.81 14.12 -11.34
CA SER A 31 -3.70 15.04 -11.03
C SER A 31 -3.44 16.02 -12.16
N ASP A 32 -3.65 15.58 -13.40
CA ASP A 32 -3.38 16.34 -14.62
C ASP A 32 -4.59 17.19 -15.04
N GLY A 33 -5.65 17.25 -14.22
CA GLY A 33 -6.85 18.05 -14.48
C GLY A 33 -7.77 17.52 -15.58
N VAL A 34 -7.49 16.30 -16.07
CA VAL A 34 -8.40 15.56 -16.93
C VAL A 34 -9.63 15.19 -16.09
N GLY A 35 -10.84 15.34 -16.64
CA GLY A 35 -12.12 15.20 -15.92
C GLY A 35 -12.33 13.90 -15.14
N SER A 36 -13.51 13.71 -14.55
CA SER A 36 -13.80 12.52 -13.73
C SER A 36 -13.75 11.21 -14.53
N VAL A 37 -12.61 10.52 -14.47
CA VAL A 37 -12.41 9.16 -14.99
C VAL A 37 -12.80 8.15 -13.92
N ALA A 38 -13.71 7.22 -14.18
CA ALA A 38 -13.96 6.10 -13.27
C ALA A 38 -13.13 4.87 -13.67
N VAL A 39 -12.77 4.04 -12.70
CA VAL A 39 -12.09 2.75 -12.96
C VAL A 39 -12.87 1.89 -13.95
N GLN A 40 -14.20 1.90 -13.85
CA GLN A 40 -15.05 1.18 -14.78
C GLN A 40 -14.96 1.70 -16.22
N ASP A 41 -14.73 3.01 -16.40
CA ASP A 41 -14.55 3.58 -17.74
C ASP A 41 -13.25 3.02 -18.33
N VAL A 42 -12.16 3.04 -17.57
CA VAL A 42 -10.86 2.52 -18.02
C VAL A 42 -10.98 1.03 -18.39
N LEU A 43 -11.55 0.20 -17.51
CA LEU A 43 -11.64 -1.25 -17.73
C LEU A 43 -12.62 -1.66 -18.84
N LYS A 44 -13.70 -0.89 -19.08
CA LYS A 44 -14.71 -1.24 -20.10
C LYS A 44 -14.41 -0.66 -21.47
N THR A 45 -13.48 0.29 -21.58
CA THR A 45 -13.17 0.90 -22.87
C THR A 45 -12.40 -0.04 -23.78
N LYS A 46 -12.74 0.01 -25.07
CA LYS A 46 -12.06 -0.77 -26.11
C LYS A 46 -10.78 -0.11 -26.62
N GLY A 47 -10.30 0.94 -25.96
CA GLY A 47 -9.12 1.71 -26.36
C GLY A 47 -9.05 3.10 -25.74
N PHE A 48 -7.84 3.65 -25.64
CA PHE A 48 -7.58 4.98 -25.09
C PHE A 48 -8.30 6.10 -25.86
N ALA A 49 -8.46 5.98 -27.19
CA ALA A 49 -9.22 6.95 -27.98
C ALA A 49 -10.72 6.99 -27.61
N ALA A 50 -11.30 5.83 -27.30
CA ALA A 50 -12.68 5.72 -26.85
C ALA A 50 -12.85 6.29 -25.43
N LEU A 51 -11.88 6.03 -24.54
CA LEU A 51 -11.85 6.61 -23.20
C LEU A 51 -11.73 8.15 -23.26
N ALA A 52 -10.84 8.69 -24.08
CA ALA A 52 -10.67 10.14 -24.25
C ALA A 52 -11.94 10.81 -24.78
N SER A 53 -12.60 10.21 -25.78
CA SER A 53 -13.88 10.68 -26.31
C SER A 53 -14.98 10.70 -25.24
N LEU A 54 -15.07 9.63 -24.44
CA LEU A 54 -16.04 9.52 -23.34
C LEU A 54 -15.85 10.62 -22.30
N ILE A 55 -14.60 10.89 -21.90
CA ILE A 55 -14.26 11.95 -20.94
C ILE A 55 -14.57 13.33 -21.51
N THR A 56 -14.21 13.58 -22.77
CA THR A 56 -14.44 14.86 -23.45
C THR A 56 -15.94 15.18 -23.53
N ASN A 57 -16.76 14.19 -23.88
CA ASN A 57 -18.22 14.37 -23.94
C ASN A 57 -18.83 14.68 -22.56
N ARG A 58 -18.30 14.09 -21.48
CA ARG A 58 -18.74 14.41 -20.10
C ARG A 58 -18.33 15.81 -19.66
N LEU A 59 -17.14 16.26 -20.05
CA LEU A 59 -16.66 17.62 -19.77
C LEU A 59 -17.47 18.71 -20.50
N GLN A 60 -18.05 18.39 -21.67
CA GLN A 60 -18.95 19.30 -22.37
C GLN A 60 -20.38 19.30 -21.81
N ALA A 61 -20.79 18.23 -21.10
CA ALA A 61 -22.13 18.09 -20.54
C ALA A 61 -22.28 18.66 -19.12
N ASP A 62 -21.23 18.69 -18.30
CA ASP A 62 -21.29 19.13 -16.90
C ASP A 62 -20.47 20.40 -16.63
N GLY A 63 -21.16 21.53 -16.43
CA GLY A 63 -20.57 22.75 -15.86
C GLY A 63 -20.33 22.60 -14.35
N LYS A 64 -19.05 22.59 -13.96
CA LYS A 64 -18.53 22.65 -12.57
C LYS A 64 -19.12 21.63 -11.58
N TYR A 65 -18.32 20.61 -11.26
CA TYR A 65 -18.59 19.73 -10.12
C TYR A 65 -18.45 20.47 -8.77
N PRO A 66 -19.42 20.33 -7.84
CA PRO A 66 -19.34 20.97 -6.53
C PRO A 66 -18.34 20.24 -5.64
N SER A 67 -17.27 20.94 -5.25
CA SER A 67 -16.47 20.61 -4.07
C SER A 67 -17.34 20.77 -2.82
N ARG A 68 -17.95 19.69 -2.32
CA ARG A 68 -18.63 19.69 -1.02
C ARG A 68 -17.68 19.22 0.08
N ARG A 69 -17.51 20.07 1.10
CA ARG A 69 -16.81 19.80 2.36
C ARG A 69 -17.85 19.52 3.44
N CYS A 70 -17.65 18.51 4.30
CA CYS A 70 -18.22 18.45 5.65
C CYS A 70 -17.57 17.33 6.51
N SER A 71 -17.88 17.29 7.81
CA SER A 71 -17.13 16.78 8.97
C SER A 71 -17.11 15.25 9.23
N SER A 72 -16.29 14.86 10.24
CA SER A 72 -15.57 13.59 10.48
C SER A 72 -16.28 12.45 11.25
N GLY A 73 -15.74 11.23 11.07
CA GLY A 73 -15.82 10.07 11.99
C GLY A 73 -15.06 8.85 11.45
N PHE A 74 -14.14 8.25 12.23
CA PHE A 74 -13.42 7.01 11.90
C PHE A 74 -14.32 5.80 12.24
N PRO A 75 -14.44 4.77 11.39
CA PRO A 75 -15.23 3.59 11.73
C PRO A 75 -14.58 2.85 12.92
N PRO A 76 -15.36 2.44 13.94
CA PRO A 76 -14.80 1.77 15.12
C PRO A 76 -14.10 0.46 14.72
N PHE A 77 -12.84 0.29 15.12
CA PHE A 77 -12.13 -0.98 14.97
C PHE A 77 -12.42 -1.84 16.21
N SER A 78 -13.18 -2.92 16.03
CA SER A 78 -13.58 -3.82 17.11
C SER A 78 -12.57 -4.95 17.27
N ARG A 79 -11.87 -4.94 18.42
CA ARG A 79 -11.11 -6.04 19.05
C ARG A 79 -9.71 -6.35 18.49
N GLY A 80 -8.79 -6.61 19.44
CA GLY A 80 -7.50 -7.25 19.20
C GLY A 80 -6.53 -6.46 18.34
N LEU A 81 -6.00 -5.34 18.86
CA LEU A 81 -4.86 -4.62 18.28
C LEU A 81 -3.54 -5.42 18.46
N GLY A 82 -3.56 -6.68 18.03
CA GLY A 82 -2.43 -7.59 18.08
C GLY A 82 -1.33 -7.16 17.12
N ARG A 83 -0.20 -7.87 17.15
CA ARG A 83 0.93 -7.64 16.25
C ARG A 83 0.60 -8.12 14.85
N PHE A 84 0.01 -7.26 14.03
CA PHE A 84 -0.31 -7.53 12.64
C PHE A 84 0.56 -6.66 11.73
N ASN A 85 1.85 -6.97 11.73
CA ASN A 85 2.84 -6.26 10.95
C ASN A 85 2.96 -6.87 9.55
N GLN A 86 3.24 -6.03 8.56
CA GLN A 86 3.74 -6.45 7.27
C GLN A 86 5.20 -6.03 7.14
N SER A 87 6.00 -6.89 6.50
CA SER A 87 7.39 -6.60 6.19
C SER A 87 7.73 -6.87 4.73
N SER A 88 8.70 -6.13 4.21
CA SER A 88 9.25 -6.28 2.86
C SER A 88 10.76 -6.07 2.89
N ILE A 89 11.48 -6.74 2.00
CA ILE A 89 12.92 -6.54 1.83
C ILE A 89 13.14 -6.07 0.40
N LEU A 90 13.82 -4.92 0.26
CA LEU A 90 14.22 -4.37 -1.02
C LEU A 90 15.74 -4.35 -1.10
N GLN A 91 16.28 -4.77 -2.24
CA GLN A 91 17.71 -4.70 -2.50
C GLN A 91 17.99 -3.55 -3.48
N PRO A 92 18.70 -2.49 -3.07
CA PRO A 92 19.10 -1.42 -3.98
C PRO A 92 19.99 -1.96 -5.11
N SER A 93 19.75 -1.50 -6.34
CA SER A 93 20.52 -1.90 -7.53
C SER A 93 21.94 -1.33 -7.57
N ARG A 94 22.17 -0.26 -6.80
CA ARG A 94 23.47 0.38 -6.58
C ARG A 94 23.66 0.63 -5.09
N ARG A 95 24.90 0.84 -4.67
CA ARG A 95 25.18 1.28 -3.30
C ARG A 95 24.57 2.66 -3.07
N VAL A 96 23.82 2.81 -1.98
CA VAL A 96 23.18 4.04 -1.52
C VAL A 96 23.79 4.43 -0.18
N LEU A 97 24.17 5.69 0.01
CA LEU A 97 24.69 6.13 1.30
C LEU A 97 23.57 6.06 2.36
N PRO A 98 23.86 5.64 3.61
CA PRO A 98 22.85 5.61 4.66
C PRO A 98 22.12 6.94 4.87
N THR A 99 22.79 8.07 4.65
CA THR A 99 22.20 9.41 4.71
C THR A 99 21.17 9.64 3.60
N ASP A 100 21.45 9.21 2.38
CA ASP A 100 20.54 9.37 1.24
C ASP A 100 19.32 8.47 1.40
N MET A 101 19.54 7.24 1.90
CA MET A 101 18.47 6.33 2.25
C MET A 101 17.58 6.91 3.36
N ALA A 102 18.18 7.44 4.43
CA ALA A 102 17.44 8.09 5.51
C ALA A 102 16.59 9.26 5.00
N ASN A 103 17.13 10.08 4.09
CA ASN A 103 16.40 11.18 3.45
C ASN A 103 15.22 10.66 2.61
N ALA A 104 15.44 9.64 1.78
CA ALA A 104 14.38 9.04 0.97
C ALA A 104 13.24 8.45 1.83
N ILE A 105 13.60 7.74 2.91
CA ILE A 105 12.62 7.23 3.88
C ILE A 105 11.86 8.38 4.54
N THR A 106 12.55 9.43 4.94
CA THR A 106 11.97 10.63 5.56
C THR A 106 10.95 11.29 4.63
N THR A 107 11.28 11.46 3.36
CA THR A 107 10.37 12.00 2.33
C THR A 107 9.04 11.24 2.29
N VAL A 108 9.07 9.91 2.32
CA VAL A 108 7.85 9.09 2.31
C VAL A 108 7.04 9.25 3.60
N VAL A 109 7.69 9.34 4.76
CA VAL A 109 7.02 9.59 6.05
C VAL A 109 6.38 10.98 6.07
N ASP A 110 7.01 11.98 5.46
CA ASP A 110 6.45 13.33 5.33
C ASP A 110 5.23 13.36 4.42
N ILE A 111 5.31 12.72 3.24
CA ILE A 111 4.22 12.65 2.26
C ILE A 111 3.03 11.84 2.82
N HIS A 112 3.29 10.71 3.48
CA HIS A 112 2.25 9.79 3.93
C HIS A 112 1.97 9.91 5.43
N SER A 113 1.00 10.76 5.78
CA SER A 113 0.55 10.99 7.17
C SER A 113 0.24 9.72 7.97
N MET A 114 -0.23 8.65 7.32
CA MET A 114 -0.55 7.37 7.98
C MET A 114 0.66 6.71 8.63
N LEU A 115 1.88 6.92 8.12
CA LEU A 115 3.11 6.42 8.76
C LEU A 115 3.45 7.16 10.07
N ARG A 116 2.72 8.24 10.36
CA ARG A 116 2.77 9.01 11.61
C ARG A 116 1.49 8.87 12.42
N ALA A 117 0.60 7.95 12.07
CA ALA A 117 -0.63 7.74 12.80
C ALA A 117 -0.39 7.18 14.21
N ARG A 118 -1.27 7.54 15.13
CA ARG A 118 -1.46 6.87 16.42
C ARG A 118 -2.91 6.44 16.56
N PHE A 119 -3.12 5.27 17.14
CA PHE A 119 -4.41 4.66 17.30
C PHE A 119 -4.71 4.53 18.79
N HIS A 120 -5.81 5.12 19.21
CA HIS A 120 -6.28 5.09 20.57
C HIS A 120 -7.63 4.38 20.61
N GLN A 121 -7.94 3.76 21.74
CA GLN A 121 -9.25 3.20 21.98
C GLN A 121 -9.68 3.66 23.36
N ASP A 122 -10.83 4.31 23.41
CA ASP A 122 -11.49 4.62 24.67
C ASP A 122 -11.98 3.30 25.29
N ARG A 123 -11.50 3.02 26.50
CA ARG A 123 -11.83 1.78 27.21
C ARG A 123 -13.27 1.75 27.72
N SER A 124 -13.91 2.91 27.89
CA SER A 124 -15.27 3.04 28.41
C SER A 124 -16.32 2.94 27.31
N THR A 125 -16.07 3.55 26.16
CA THR A 125 -17.01 3.56 25.02
C THR A 125 -16.68 2.51 23.96
N GLY A 126 -15.46 1.94 23.98
CA GLY A 126 -14.96 1.02 22.96
C GLY A 126 -14.63 1.71 21.62
N VAL A 127 -14.86 3.02 21.51
CA VAL A 127 -14.65 3.80 20.29
C VAL A 127 -13.15 3.99 20.06
N GLY A 128 -12.72 3.70 18.84
CA GLY A 128 -11.36 3.95 18.37
C GLY A 128 -11.21 5.38 17.85
N ASP A 129 -10.10 6.03 18.17
CA ASP A 129 -9.69 7.31 17.61
C ASP A 129 -8.32 7.22 16.94
N GLN A 130 -8.07 8.11 15.99
CA GLN A 130 -6.84 8.21 15.23
C GLN A 130 -6.31 9.65 15.24
N SER A 131 -5.05 9.81 15.63
CA SER A 131 -4.34 11.08 15.51
C SER A 131 -3.15 10.95 14.56
N ILE A 132 -2.68 12.08 14.02
CA ILE A 132 -1.46 12.19 13.23
C ILE A 132 -0.53 13.12 13.98
N VAL A 133 0.66 12.62 14.32
CA VAL A 133 1.69 13.44 14.97
C VAL A 133 2.61 14.10 13.94
N PRO A 134 3.24 15.24 14.27
CA PRO A 134 4.34 15.81 13.48
C PRO A 134 5.45 14.78 13.24
N ARG A 135 6.22 14.93 12.16
CA ARG A 135 7.29 13.96 11.84
C ARG A 135 8.36 13.94 12.93
N GLU A 136 8.63 15.09 13.52
CA GLU A 136 9.61 15.31 14.58
C GLU A 136 9.31 14.46 15.84
N GLU A 137 8.06 14.08 16.03
CA GLU A 137 7.59 13.22 17.13
C GLU A 137 7.58 11.72 16.77
N VAL A 138 8.13 11.34 15.61
CA VAL A 138 8.34 9.95 15.22
C VAL A 138 9.84 9.66 15.21
N PRO A 139 10.48 9.44 16.36
CA PRO A 139 11.89 9.06 16.38
C PRO A 139 12.08 7.60 15.92
N GLY A 140 13.26 7.29 15.40
CA GLY A 140 13.72 5.90 15.26
C GLY A 140 13.02 5.06 14.19
N PHE A 141 12.45 5.67 13.15
CA PHE A 141 11.89 4.93 12.01
C PHE A 141 12.95 4.52 10.97
N PHE A 142 14.21 4.92 11.12
CA PHE A 142 15.32 4.49 10.26
C PHE A 142 16.54 4.12 11.09
N GLU A 143 17.18 3.01 10.73
CA GLU A 143 18.44 2.56 11.32
C GLU A 143 19.30 1.81 10.31
N THR A 144 20.59 1.71 10.61
CA THR A 144 21.55 0.97 9.79
C THR A 144 22.30 -0.03 10.66
N HIS A 145 22.43 -1.27 10.20
CA HIS A 145 23.19 -2.32 10.86
C HIS A 145 24.18 -2.95 9.88
N HIS A 146 25.27 -3.48 10.42
CA HIS A 146 26.34 -4.12 9.66
C HIS A 146 26.50 -5.58 10.12
N PRO A 147 25.53 -6.46 9.82
CA PRO A 147 25.60 -7.85 10.24
C PRO A 147 26.83 -8.54 9.64
N ARG A 148 27.48 -9.39 10.42
CA ARG A 148 28.66 -10.16 9.97
C ARG A 148 28.30 -11.36 9.12
N GLY A 149 27.03 -11.76 9.14
CA GLY A 149 26.51 -12.90 8.38
C GLY A 149 24.99 -12.89 8.38
N THR A 150 24.41 -13.74 7.52
CA THR A 150 22.95 -13.84 7.34
C THR A 150 22.23 -14.28 8.61
N GLU A 151 22.88 -15.02 9.49
CA GLU A 151 22.34 -15.46 10.79
C GLU A 151 22.03 -14.29 11.73
N GLU A 152 22.75 -13.17 11.62
CA GLU A 152 22.52 -11.96 12.43
C GLU A 152 21.35 -11.12 11.90
N MET A 153 20.97 -11.29 10.62
CA MET A 153 19.87 -10.51 10.01
C MET A 153 18.51 -10.84 10.61
N ALA A 154 18.19 -12.13 10.79
CA ALA A 154 16.88 -12.54 11.30
C ALA A 154 16.59 -12.04 12.74
N PRO A 155 17.52 -12.09 13.70
CA PRO A 155 17.37 -11.45 15.00
C PRO A 155 17.11 -9.94 14.91
N ILE A 156 17.80 -9.22 14.03
CA ILE A 156 17.61 -7.77 13.81
C ILE A 156 16.18 -7.51 13.31
N MET A 157 15.74 -8.23 12.26
CA MET A 157 14.39 -8.09 11.70
C MET A 157 13.31 -8.37 12.76
N LYS A 158 13.47 -9.44 13.55
CA LYS A 158 12.55 -9.80 14.64
C LYS A 158 12.53 -8.75 15.76
N ALA A 159 13.67 -8.15 16.09
CA ALA A 159 13.73 -7.06 17.05
C ALA A 159 12.99 -5.81 16.53
N THR A 160 13.11 -5.53 15.23
CA THR A 160 12.38 -4.44 14.56
C THR A 160 10.88 -4.64 14.58
N GLU A 161 10.38 -5.84 14.23
CA GLU A 161 8.94 -6.15 14.34
C GLU A 161 8.41 -5.97 15.76
N LYS A 162 9.25 -6.18 16.78
CA LYS A 162 8.86 -6.00 18.18
C LYS A 162 8.71 -4.56 18.63
N ARG A 163 9.31 -3.60 17.92
CA ARG A 163 9.26 -2.17 18.25
C ARG A 163 8.07 -1.44 17.63
N ILE A 164 7.35 -2.07 16.70
CA ILE A 164 6.12 -1.47 16.16
C ILE A 164 5.08 -1.34 17.26
N ASP A 165 4.68 -0.11 17.53
CA ASP A 165 3.63 0.23 18.50
C ASP A 165 2.65 1.21 17.86
N ILE A 166 1.39 0.80 17.73
CA ILE A 166 0.36 1.62 17.08
C ILE A 166 -0.18 2.76 17.96
N ARG A 167 0.06 2.71 19.27
CA ARG A 167 -0.42 3.71 20.25
C ARG A 167 0.61 4.79 20.49
N GLN A 168 1.89 4.42 20.60
CA GLN A 168 2.99 5.33 20.91
C GLN A 168 3.92 5.58 19.72
N GLY A 169 3.93 4.66 18.75
CA GLY A 169 4.86 4.68 17.64
C GLY A 169 6.23 4.05 17.98
N PRO A 170 7.08 3.89 16.96
CA PRO A 170 6.77 4.11 15.55
C PRO A 170 5.85 3.01 14.97
N VAL A 171 5.04 3.36 13.98
CA VAL A 171 4.15 2.42 13.24
C VAL A 171 4.78 1.86 11.97
N PHE A 172 5.97 2.36 11.64
CA PHE A 172 6.79 2.00 10.50
C PHE A 172 8.27 2.15 10.88
N ILE A 173 9.10 1.18 10.51
CA ILE A 173 10.55 1.19 10.69
C ILE A 173 11.20 0.63 9.42
N ALA A 174 12.26 1.31 8.97
CA ALA A 174 13.14 0.88 7.89
C ALA A 174 14.54 0.58 8.46
N VAL A 175 15.11 -0.54 8.05
CA VAL A 175 16.41 -1.02 8.51
C VAL A 175 17.29 -1.30 7.30
N LEU A 176 18.38 -0.54 7.15
CA LEU A 176 19.40 -0.81 6.14
C LEU A 176 20.42 -1.80 6.71
N LEU A 177 20.52 -2.98 6.11
CA LEU A 177 21.47 -4.02 6.46
C LEU A 177 22.61 -4.00 5.44
N GLU A 178 23.83 -3.69 5.88
CA GLU A 178 25.02 -3.72 5.01
C GLU A 178 25.90 -4.93 5.32
N MET A 179 26.10 -5.81 4.35
CA MET A 179 26.91 -7.02 4.50
C MET A 179 27.69 -7.30 3.20
N GLU A 180 29.02 -7.44 3.31
CA GLU A 180 29.89 -7.82 2.18
C GLU A 180 29.68 -6.97 0.91
N GLY A 181 29.46 -5.66 1.08
CA GLY A 181 29.22 -4.72 -0.03
C GLY A 181 27.82 -4.79 -0.63
N LYS A 182 26.93 -5.65 -0.12
CA LYS A 182 25.50 -5.69 -0.44
C LYS A 182 24.70 -4.91 0.59
N GLN A 183 23.56 -4.38 0.16
CA GLN A 183 22.62 -3.66 1.00
C GLN A 183 21.23 -4.27 0.86
N ASP A 184 20.59 -4.57 1.99
CA ASP A 184 19.19 -4.99 2.06
C ASP A 184 18.42 -4.00 2.92
N LEU A 185 17.35 -3.42 2.38
CA LEU A 185 16.45 -2.53 3.09
C LEU A 185 15.25 -3.32 3.58
N HIS A 186 15.23 -3.66 4.87
CA HIS A 186 14.10 -4.30 5.52
C HIS A 186 13.12 -3.25 6.04
N LEU A 187 11.88 -3.33 5.57
CA LEU A 187 10.80 -2.42 5.89
C LEU A 187 9.78 -3.16 6.73
N THR A 188 9.31 -2.55 7.80
CA THR A 188 8.28 -3.11 8.67
C THR A 188 7.26 -2.04 9.01
N ALA A 189 5.97 -2.31 8.83
CA ALA A 189 4.90 -1.43 9.28
C ALA A 189 3.71 -2.22 9.82
N HIS A 190 2.92 -1.60 10.68
CA HIS A 190 1.65 -2.17 11.07
C HIS A 190 0.65 -2.14 9.90
N HIS A 191 -0.10 -3.21 9.68
CA HIS A 191 -1.04 -3.32 8.54
C HIS A 191 -2.19 -2.29 8.61
N LEU A 192 -2.38 -1.60 9.73
CA LEU A 192 -3.32 -0.47 9.84
C LEU A 192 -2.89 0.76 9.03
N VAL A 193 -1.60 0.88 8.71
CA VAL A 193 -1.03 2.05 8.03
C VAL A 193 -0.53 1.75 6.62
N VAL A 194 -0.46 0.47 6.23
CA VAL A 194 0.02 0.01 4.92
C VAL A 194 -0.78 -1.18 4.40
N ASP A 195 -0.82 -1.30 3.07
CA ASP A 195 -1.26 -2.47 2.31
C ASP A 195 -0.30 -2.73 1.14
N LEU A 196 -0.61 -3.72 0.30
CA LEU A 196 0.21 -4.08 -0.87
C LEU A 196 0.42 -2.89 -1.83
N VAL A 197 -0.60 -2.05 -2.01
CA VAL A 197 -0.54 -0.88 -2.91
C VAL A 197 0.31 0.23 -2.29
N SER A 198 0.23 0.41 -0.98
CA SER A 198 1.01 1.36 -0.20
C SER A 198 2.51 1.08 -0.33
N TRP A 199 2.91 -0.19 -0.29
CA TRP A 199 4.30 -0.59 -0.52
C TRP A 199 4.78 -0.20 -1.92
N ARG A 200 3.99 -0.52 -2.96
CA ARG A 200 4.34 -0.17 -4.35
C ARG A 200 4.50 1.34 -4.55
N ILE A 201 3.59 2.14 -3.98
CA ILE A 201 3.67 3.61 -4.05
C ILE A 201 4.90 4.13 -3.31
N SER A 202 5.14 3.64 -2.10
CA SER A 202 6.29 4.05 -1.27
C SER A 202 7.62 3.75 -1.96
N SER A 203 7.74 2.56 -2.56
CA SER A 203 8.93 2.18 -3.34
C SER A 203 9.21 3.10 -4.51
N GLY A 204 8.19 3.51 -5.26
CA GLY A 204 8.36 4.48 -6.36
C GLY A 204 8.82 5.85 -5.88
N ILE A 205 8.33 6.31 -4.73
CA ILE A 205 8.75 7.57 -4.13
C ILE A 205 10.20 7.48 -3.62
N TRP A 206 10.60 6.38 -2.98
CA TRP A 206 11.99 6.17 -2.58
C TRP A 206 12.93 6.18 -3.78
N GLU A 207 12.58 5.46 -4.85
CA GLU A 207 13.35 5.44 -6.09
C GLU A 207 13.47 6.83 -6.70
N THR A 208 12.38 7.59 -6.72
CA THR A 208 12.38 8.97 -7.22
C THR A 208 13.24 9.86 -6.32
N SER A 209 13.09 9.79 -5.01
CA SER A 209 13.86 10.58 -4.05
C SER A 209 15.36 10.27 -4.08
N LEU A 210 15.75 9.05 -4.45
CA LEU A 210 17.16 8.64 -4.56
C LEU A 210 17.81 9.04 -5.89
N ASN A 211 17.01 9.31 -6.93
CA ASN A 211 17.50 9.58 -8.29
C ASN A 211 17.24 11.02 -8.76
N ASP A 212 16.12 11.64 -8.39
CA ASP A 212 15.73 13.01 -8.75
C ASP A 212 14.71 13.59 -7.75
N CYS A 213 15.20 14.31 -6.73
CA CYS A 213 14.36 14.94 -5.70
C CYS A 213 13.37 15.99 -6.24
N GLN A 214 13.59 16.54 -7.45
CA GLN A 214 12.75 17.62 -8.00
C GLN A 214 11.44 17.11 -8.64
N GLN A 215 11.33 15.81 -8.90
CA GLN A 215 10.16 15.20 -9.53
C GLN A 215 9.10 14.66 -8.57
N LEU A 216 9.29 14.84 -7.26
CA LEU A 216 8.29 14.44 -6.27
C LEU A 216 7.00 15.23 -6.52
N GLN A 217 6.03 14.54 -7.12
CA GLN A 217 4.75 15.11 -7.51
C GLN A 217 4.00 15.63 -6.29
N LYS A 218 3.05 16.55 -6.54
CA LYS A 218 2.17 17.10 -5.50
C LYS A 218 1.65 15.96 -4.59
N PRO A 219 1.77 16.09 -3.26
CA PRO A 219 1.43 15.00 -2.36
C PRO A 219 -0.03 14.57 -2.57
N PRO A 220 -0.30 13.25 -2.64
CA PRO A 220 -1.63 12.74 -2.88
C PRO A 220 -2.58 13.14 -1.75
N LEU A 221 -3.88 13.00 -2.02
CA LEU A 221 -4.92 13.22 -1.01
C LEU A 221 -4.63 12.37 0.23
N SER A 222 -4.50 13.00 1.40
CA SER A 222 -4.26 12.26 2.64
C SER A 222 -5.40 11.29 2.94
N PHE A 223 -5.11 10.19 3.63
CA PHE A 223 -6.13 9.21 4.01
C PHE A 223 -7.26 9.85 4.82
N GLN A 224 -6.95 10.83 5.67
CA GLN A 224 -7.93 11.58 6.44
C GLN A 224 -8.82 12.44 5.53
N ALA A 225 -8.24 13.09 4.51
CA ALA A 225 -9.01 13.85 3.54
C ALA A 225 -9.87 12.94 2.64
N TRP A 226 -9.38 11.74 2.31
CA TRP A 226 -10.14 10.71 1.62
C TRP A 226 -11.33 10.21 2.46
N LEU A 227 -11.11 9.86 3.74
CA LEU A 227 -12.17 9.45 4.66
C LEU A 227 -13.26 10.53 4.76
N LYS A 228 -12.86 11.80 4.93
CA LYS A 228 -13.78 12.94 4.93
C LYS A 228 -14.59 13.04 3.63
N SER A 229 -13.95 12.80 2.48
CA SER A 229 -14.64 12.83 1.17
C SER A 229 -15.65 11.70 0.98
N ARG A 230 -15.39 10.51 1.56
CA ARG A 230 -16.26 9.33 1.43
C ARG A 230 -17.56 9.47 2.22
N ASN A 231 -17.48 10.05 3.41
CA ASN A 231 -18.64 10.22 4.29
C ASN A 231 -19.58 11.35 3.81
N GLY A 232 -19.15 12.21 2.89
CA GLY A 232 -20.01 13.20 2.21
C GLY A 232 -20.88 12.63 1.09
N VAL A 233 -20.68 11.35 0.72
CA VAL A 233 -21.37 10.66 -0.39
C VAL A 233 -22.39 9.63 0.11
N GLN A 234 -22.59 9.51 1.43
CA GLN A 234 -23.62 8.63 1.96
C GLN A 234 -25.03 9.14 1.58
N LYS A 235 -25.61 8.54 0.53
CA LYS A 235 -26.97 8.00 0.64
C LYS A 235 -27.07 7.28 2.01
N PRO A 236 -28.25 7.27 2.68
CA PRO A 236 -28.43 6.35 3.80
C PRO A 236 -27.85 5.02 3.36
N PRO A 237 -27.01 4.36 4.19
CA PRO A 237 -26.44 3.09 3.79
C PRO A 237 -27.62 2.31 3.18
N CYS A 238 -27.46 1.78 1.97
CA CYS A 238 -28.22 0.57 1.64
C CYS A 238 -28.16 -0.20 2.95
N SER A 239 -29.31 -0.42 3.60
CA SER A 239 -29.30 -1.15 4.85
C SER A 239 -28.40 -2.33 4.52
N TYR A 240 -27.26 -2.40 5.19
CA TYR A 240 -26.83 -3.72 5.56
C TYR A 240 -28.03 -4.11 6.38
N ASP A 241 -28.96 -4.85 5.76
CA ASP A 241 -29.95 -5.52 6.55
C ASP A 241 -29.10 -6.18 7.62
N ASN A 242 -29.34 -5.75 8.85
CA ASN A 242 -28.75 -6.36 10.03
C ASN A 242 -29.17 -7.85 10.11
N ASP A 243 -29.84 -8.39 9.06
CA ASP A 243 -30.03 -9.80 8.72
C ASP A 243 -28.74 -10.52 8.31
N THR A 244 -27.65 -9.79 8.08
CA THR A 244 -26.35 -10.33 8.46
C THR A 244 -25.98 -9.73 9.81
N GLU A 245 -26.55 -10.29 10.88
CA GLU A 245 -25.68 -10.64 11.99
C GLU A 245 -24.44 -11.20 11.30
N LEU A 246 -23.31 -10.47 11.34
CA LEU A 246 -22.01 -11.09 11.16
C LEU A 246 -22.15 -12.32 12.02
N VAL A 247 -22.33 -13.49 11.38
CA VAL A 247 -22.68 -14.71 12.08
C VAL A 247 -21.69 -14.70 13.22
N LYS A 248 -22.20 -14.56 14.45
CA LYS A 248 -21.41 -14.79 15.63
C LYS A 248 -21.20 -16.29 15.58
N GLY A 249 -20.40 -16.72 14.61
CA GLY A 249 -19.81 -18.02 14.60
C GLY A 249 -19.13 -18.01 15.94
N GLU A 250 -19.56 -18.93 16.79
CA GLU A 250 -18.70 -19.33 17.88
C GLU A 250 -17.29 -19.38 17.28
N GLU A 251 -16.34 -18.66 17.88
CA GLU A 251 -14.95 -18.65 17.45
C GLU A 251 -14.33 -20.04 17.72
N ASN A 252 -14.96 -21.11 17.22
CA ASN A 252 -14.48 -22.47 17.17
C ASN A 252 -13.51 -22.57 15.99
N PHE A 253 -12.43 -21.77 16.07
CA PHE A 253 -11.19 -22.04 15.35
C PHE A 253 -10.57 -23.39 15.78
N SER A 254 -11.14 -24.03 16.81
CA SER A 254 -10.85 -25.39 17.25
C SER A 254 -11.01 -26.44 16.15
N GLU A 255 -11.96 -26.26 15.24
CA GLU A 255 -12.20 -27.18 14.11
C GLU A 255 -11.42 -26.77 12.83
N PHE A 256 -11.09 -25.49 12.67
CA PHE A 256 -10.40 -25.02 11.48
C PHE A 256 -8.90 -25.38 11.54
N GLY A 257 -8.52 -26.43 10.79
CA GLY A 257 -7.13 -26.88 10.68
C GLY A 257 -6.65 -27.87 11.75
N GLY A 258 -7.56 -28.43 12.57
CA GLY A 258 -7.23 -29.48 13.55
C GLY A 258 -6.39 -28.99 14.74
N LEU A 259 -6.43 -27.69 15.03
CA LEU A 259 -5.56 -27.04 16.02
C LEU A 259 -6.13 -27.03 17.45
N GLY A 260 -7.40 -27.45 17.64
CA GLY A 260 -8.06 -27.49 18.95
C GLY A 260 -8.15 -26.12 19.64
N GLN A 261 -8.40 -26.07 20.96
CA GLN A 261 -8.48 -24.81 21.71
C GLN A 261 -7.10 -24.19 22.05
N ARG A 262 -6.02 -24.59 21.37
CA ARG A 262 -4.70 -24.05 21.67
C ARG A 262 -4.60 -22.61 21.19
N LYS A 263 -4.05 -21.74 22.04
CA LYS A 263 -3.71 -20.37 21.66
C LYS A 263 -2.58 -20.41 20.61
N ILE A 264 -2.92 -20.19 19.35
CA ILE A 264 -1.96 -20.10 18.25
C ILE A 264 -1.22 -18.76 18.39
N THR A 265 0.09 -18.83 18.50
CA THR A 265 0.99 -17.68 18.57
C THR A 265 1.84 -17.62 17.32
N PHE A 266 2.48 -16.48 17.06
CA PHE A 266 3.50 -16.38 16.00
C PHE A 266 4.64 -17.40 16.17
N GLY A 267 4.89 -17.87 17.40
CA GLY A 267 5.87 -18.92 17.67
C GLY A 267 5.48 -20.30 17.14
N ASP A 268 4.19 -20.52 16.85
CA ASP A 268 3.67 -21.75 16.27
C ASP A 268 3.68 -21.72 14.73
N ALA A 269 4.08 -20.60 14.12
CA ALA A 269 4.12 -20.44 12.68
C ALA A 269 5.22 -21.33 12.05
N MET A 270 4.83 -22.21 11.14
CA MET A 270 5.76 -22.94 10.27
C MET A 270 5.91 -22.19 8.95
N SER A 271 7.14 -21.94 8.52
CA SER A 271 7.42 -21.34 7.22
C SER A 271 8.00 -22.37 6.26
N ARG A 272 7.53 -22.37 5.01
CA ARG A 272 8.17 -23.05 3.89
C ARG A 272 8.54 -21.99 2.86
N GLN A 273 9.78 -22.00 2.42
CA GLN A 273 10.29 -21.07 1.43
C GLN A 273 10.80 -21.87 0.23
N PHE A 274 10.58 -21.32 -0.96
CA PHE A 274 11.19 -21.82 -2.19
C PHE A 274 11.74 -20.63 -2.96
N ARG A 275 12.80 -20.88 -3.74
CA ARG A 275 13.40 -19.87 -4.60
C ARG A 275 13.17 -20.28 -6.04
N LEU A 276 12.58 -19.39 -6.83
CA LEU A 276 12.48 -19.56 -8.27
C LEU A 276 13.81 -19.19 -8.92
N SER A 277 14.23 -19.96 -9.93
CA SER A 277 15.44 -19.64 -10.67
C SER A 277 15.25 -18.35 -11.48
N LYS A 278 16.35 -17.70 -11.86
CA LYS A 278 16.30 -16.53 -12.76
C LYS A 278 15.55 -16.86 -14.06
N GLY A 279 15.87 -17.99 -14.69
CA GLY A 279 15.20 -18.43 -15.92
C GLY A 279 13.71 -18.74 -15.75
N THR A 280 13.32 -19.34 -14.62
CA THR A 280 11.89 -19.56 -14.30
C THR A 280 11.16 -18.24 -14.07
N THR A 281 11.78 -17.32 -13.34
CA THR A 281 11.21 -16.00 -13.04
C THR A 281 11.08 -15.17 -14.30
N GLU A 282 12.11 -15.12 -15.14
CA GLU A 282 12.06 -14.48 -16.46
C GLU A 282 10.99 -15.13 -17.32
N THR A 283 10.90 -16.45 -17.40
CA THR A 283 9.83 -17.11 -18.17
C THR A 283 8.44 -16.70 -17.67
N LEU A 284 8.21 -16.64 -16.36
CA LEU A 284 6.92 -16.23 -15.81
C LEU A 284 6.59 -14.75 -16.04
N LEU A 285 7.60 -13.88 -16.07
CA LEU A 285 7.43 -12.43 -16.19
C LEU A 285 7.50 -11.92 -17.63
N THR A 286 8.21 -12.61 -18.52
CA THR A 286 8.53 -12.13 -19.88
C THR A 286 8.12 -13.09 -20.98
N SER A 287 7.87 -14.37 -20.68
CA SER A 287 7.45 -15.28 -21.74
C SER A 287 6.01 -15.02 -22.13
N SER A 288 5.81 -14.89 -23.43
CA SER A 288 4.50 -14.88 -24.09
C SER A 288 3.63 -16.08 -23.72
N SER A 289 4.16 -17.14 -23.10
CA SER A 289 3.36 -18.30 -22.68
C SER A 289 2.37 -17.98 -21.55
N SER A 290 2.79 -17.25 -20.51
CA SER A 290 1.93 -16.83 -19.40
C SER A 290 0.95 -15.76 -19.88
N ASN A 291 1.47 -14.80 -20.64
CA ASN A 291 0.69 -13.72 -21.24
C ASN A 291 -0.37 -14.24 -22.24
N ASN A 292 -0.02 -15.21 -23.10
CA ASN A 292 -0.96 -15.87 -24.01
C ASN A 292 -1.99 -16.73 -23.25
N ALA A 293 -1.60 -17.40 -22.16
CA ALA A 293 -2.53 -18.18 -21.35
C ALA A 293 -3.61 -17.29 -20.71
N TYR A 294 -3.26 -16.07 -20.30
CA TYR A 294 -4.19 -15.09 -19.74
C TYR A 294 -4.75 -14.07 -20.75
N ARG A 295 -4.35 -14.16 -22.03
CA ARG A 295 -4.71 -13.23 -23.13
C ARG A 295 -4.38 -11.77 -22.82
N VAL A 296 -3.17 -11.55 -22.32
CA VAL A 296 -2.60 -10.24 -22.02
C VAL A 296 -1.33 -10.05 -22.86
N GLU A 297 -1.07 -8.85 -23.35
CA GLU A 297 0.14 -8.46 -24.07
C GLU A 297 1.28 -8.19 -23.06
N PRO A 298 2.56 -8.32 -23.46
CA PRO A 298 3.72 -7.98 -22.62
C PRO A 298 3.80 -6.51 -22.23
#